data_AF-A0A923E724-F1
#
_entry.id   AF-A0A923E724-F1
#
_cell.length_a   1.000
_cell.length_b   1.000
_cell.length_c   1.000
_cell.angle_alpha   90.00
_cell.angle_beta   90.00
_cell.angle_gamma   90.00
#
_symmetry.space_group_name_H-M   'P 1'
#
loop_
_entity.id
_entity.type
_entity.pdbx_description
1 polymer ?
#
loop_
_entity_poly.entity_id
_entity_poly.type
_entity_poly.pdbx_seq_one_letter_code
_entity_poly.pdbx_strand_id
1 'polypeptide(L)'
;MSKYSNRRRSHIHFIRQYCIKSNEYTGTRVVIFIKGKKKYIYDMENFKIHRYENPKNKKPNKSTWNIVCCSIDKIIKKQMVNFSQDGKLKMYHILYESLELELIEYYLKVFKEENIPPIKIYLS
;
A
#
# COMPACT_ATOMS: atom_id res chain seq x y z
N MET A 1 -24.33 -7.72 6.29
CA MET A 1 -23.66 -6.42 6.04
C MET A 1 -22.44 -6.61 5.14
N SER A 2 -22.58 -6.53 3.81
CA SER A 2 -21.42 -6.52 2.89
C SER A 2 -20.93 -5.08 2.64
N LYS A 3 -20.68 -4.31 3.71
CA LYS A 3 -20.44 -2.86 3.57
C LYS A 3 -19.13 -2.50 2.83
N TYR A 4 -18.28 -3.48 2.54
CA TYR A 4 -17.06 -3.28 1.76
C TYR A 4 -17.00 -4.30 0.62
N SER A 5 -17.66 -4.01 -0.50
CA SER A 5 -17.46 -4.86 -1.70
C SER A 5 -15.98 -4.84 -2.09
N ASN A 6 -15.45 -6.00 -2.48
CA ASN A 6 -14.09 -6.22 -3.03
C ASN A 6 -13.83 -5.47 -4.35
N ARG A 7 -14.64 -4.44 -4.69
CA ARG A 7 -14.42 -3.59 -5.85
C ARG A 7 -13.08 -2.88 -5.68
N ARG A 8 -12.19 -3.06 -6.65
CA ARG A 8 -10.88 -2.42 -6.72
C ARG A 8 -11.07 -0.91 -6.91
N ARG A 9 -10.74 -0.11 -5.88
CA ARG A 9 -10.84 1.36 -5.87
C ARG A 9 -9.51 2.00 -6.22
N SER A 10 -9.54 3.28 -6.59
CA SER A 10 -8.32 4.10 -6.60
C SER A 10 -7.75 4.15 -5.18
N HIS A 11 -6.45 3.91 -5.04
CA HIS A 11 -5.80 3.84 -3.74
C HIS A 11 -4.31 4.16 -3.82
N ILE A 12 -3.75 4.54 -2.68
CA ILE A 12 -2.32 4.72 -2.47
C ILE A 12 -1.84 3.58 -1.56
N HIS A 13 -0.75 2.95 -1.93
CA HIS A 13 -0.20 1.81 -1.23
C HIS A 13 1.30 1.98 -1.01
N PHE A 14 1.68 2.07 0.26
CA PHE A 14 3.06 2.13 0.70
C PHE A 14 3.53 0.73 1.09
N ILE A 15 4.74 0.38 0.67
CA ILE A 15 5.38 -0.87 1.01
C ILE A 15 6.73 -0.52 1.62
N ARG A 16 6.82 -0.56 2.96
CA ARG A 16 8.07 -0.35 3.69
C ARG A 16 8.78 -1.68 3.85
N GLN A 17 10.01 -1.78 3.35
CA GLN A 17 10.77 -3.02 3.31
C GLN A 17 11.89 -3.00 4.35
N TYR A 18 12.08 -4.15 5.01
CA TYR A 18 13.11 -4.36 6.02
C TYR A 18 13.81 -5.69 5.78
N CYS A 19 15.11 -5.76 6.06
CA CYS A 19 15.84 -7.02 6.16
C CYS A 19 15.42 -7.75 7.44
N ILE A 20 15.05 -9.03 7.37
CA ILE A 20 14.61 -9.78 8.56
C ILE A 20 15.75 -9.97 9.55
N LYS A 21 16.95 -10.27 9.06
CA LYS A 21 18.10 -10.59 9.93
C LYS A 21 18.57 -9.39 10.74
N SER A 22 18.67 -8.22 10.11
CA SER A 22 19.17 -6.99 10.74
C SER A 22 18.08 -6.05 11.22
N ASN A 23 16.82 -6.28 10.83
CA ASN A 23 15.69 -5.34 10.99
C ASN A 23 15.96 -3.95 10.36
N GLU A 24 16.94 -3.86 9.47
CA GLU A 24 17.32 -2.62 8.79
C GLU A 24 16.29 -2.28 7.71
N TYR A 25 15.87 -1.01 7.67
CA TYR A 25 15.02 -0.47 6.62
C TYR A 25 15.79 -0.41 5.30
N THR A 26 15.23 -0.99 4.24
CA THR A 26 15.87 -1.01 2.91
C THR A 26 15.27 0.02 1.95
N GLY A 27 13.98 0.33 2.06
CA GLY A 27 13.35 1.34 1.24
C GLY A 27 11.83 1.26 1.23
N THR A 28 11.22 2.24 0.58
CA THR A 28 9.77 2.32 0.40
C THR A 28 9.40 2.27 -1.07
N ARG A 29 8.40 1.45 -1.39
CA ARG A 29 7.70 1.52 -2.69
C ARG A 29 6.34 2.17 -2.49
N VAL A 30 6.09 3.24 -3.24
CA VAL A 30 4.80 3.92 -3.32
C VAL A 30 4.09 3.46 -4.59
N VAL A 31 2.91 2.91 -4.43
CA VAL A 31 2.05 2.45 -5.52
C VAL A 31 0.80 3.31 -5.54
N ILE A 32 0.54 3.96 -6.66
CA ILE A 32 -0.67 4.76 -6.88
C ILE A 32 -1.47 4.04 -7.95
N PHE A 33 -2.59 3.45 -7.53
CA PHE A 33 -3.51 2.78 -8.43
C PHE A 33 -4.71 3.69 -8.64
N ILE A 34 -5.01 4.00 -9.90
CA ILE A 34 -6.20 4.77 -10.26
C ILE A 34 -7.12 3.85 -11.05
N LYS A 35 -8.35 3.68 -10.57
CA LYS A 35 -9.33 2.81 -11.21
C LYS A 35 -9.61 3.28 -12.64
N GLY A 36 -9.57 2.34 -13.59
CA GLY A 36 -9.77 2.64 -15.02
C GLY A 36 -8.60 3.33 -15.70
N LYS A 37 -7.48 3.57 -14.99
CA LYS A 37 -6.26 4.18 -15.54
C LYS A 37 -5.03 3.32 -15.21
N LYS A 38 -3.85 3.82 -15.57
CA LYS A 38 -2.57 3.15 -15.29
C LYS A 38 -2.21 3.19 -13.79
N LYS A 39 -1.41 2.20 -13.40
CA LYS A 39 -0.76 2.12 -12.09
C LYS A 39 0.58 2.84 -12.15
N TYR A 40 0.87 3.68 -11.17
CA TYR A 40 2.17 4.32 -10.99
C TYR A 40 2.92 3.66 -9.83
N ILE A 41 4.22 3.48 -10.00
CA ILE A 41 5.11 2.86 -9.01
C ILE A 41 6.32 3.76 -8.88
N TYR A 42 6.63 4.15 -7.64
CA TYR A 42 7.79 4.94 -7.29
C TYR A 42 8.56 4.19 -6.21
N ASP A 43 9.81 3.89 -6.49
CA ASP A 43 10.71 3.28 -5.54
C ASP A 43 11.58 4.37 -4.94
N MET A 44 11.66 4.37 -3.62
CA MET A 44 12.48 5.27 -2.84
C MET A 44 13.57 4.47 -2.13
N GLU A 45 14.69 5.15 -1.87
CA GLU A 45 15.89 4.58 -1.26
C GLU A 45 16.37 3.31 -1.99
N ASN A 46 16.68 2.22 -1.27
CA ASN A 46 17.22 0.97 -1.81
C ASN A 46 16.17 -0.15 -1.79
N PHE A 47 14.94 0.17 -2.21
CA PHE A 47 13.85 -0.81 -2.27
C PHE A 47 14.23 -1.98 -3.19
N LYS A 48 14.36 -3.19 -2.63
CA LYS A 48 14.79 -4.37 -3.38
C LYS A 48 13.59 -5.04 -4.05
N ILE A 49 13.63 -5.17 -5.37
CA ILE A 49 12.60 -5.89 -6.13
C ILE A 49 12.78 -7.39 -5.89
N HIS A 50 11.77 -8.04 -5.32
CA HIS A 50 11.76 -9.48 -5.11
C HIS A 50 10.49 -10.12 -5.67
N ARG A 51 10.58 -11.41 -6.01
CA ARG A 51 9.41 -12.23 -6.34
C ARG A 51 8.60 -12.47 -5.06
N TYR A 52 7.29 -12.25 -5.17
CA TYR A 52 6.33 -12.55 -4.11
C TYR A 52 5.92 -14.02 -4.18
N GLU A 53 5.54 -14.61 -3.04
CA GLU A 53 4.93 -15.94 -3.03
C GLU A 53 3.72 -15.98 -3.98
N ASN A 54 3.61 -17.07 -4.74
CA ASN A 54 2.51 -17.26 -5.68
C ASN A 54 1.16 -17.27 -4.93
N PRO A 55 0.13 -16.59 -5.45
CA PRO A 55 -1.19 -16.51 -4.81
C PRO A 55 -1.88 -17.88 -4.67
N LYS A 56 -1.39 -18.93 -5.35
CA LYS A 56 -1.92 -20.30 -5.26
C LYS A 56 -1.84 -20.91 -3.85
N ASN A 57 -0.98 -20.39 -2.97
CA ASN A 57 -0.87 -20.84 -1.58
C ASN A 57 -1.71 -20.00 -0.59
N LYS A 58 -2.35 -18.92 -1.04
CA LYS A 58 -3.17 -18.08 -0.15
C LYS A 58 -4.53 -18.70 0.06
N LYS A 59 -4.90 -18.96 1.33
CA LYS A 59 -6.25 -19.40 1.68
C LYS A 59 -7.27 -18.38 1.17
N PRO A 60 -8.27 -18.77 0.36
CA PRO A 60 -9.16 -17.84 -0.36
C PRO A 60 -10.06 -16.99 0.56
N ASN A 61 -10.27 -17.42 1.81
CA ASN A 61 -11.34 -16.89 2.66
C ASN A 61 -10.88 -15.92 3.77
N LYS A 62 -9.61 -15.48 3.78
CA LYS A 62 -9.14 -14.52 4.80
C LYS A 62 -8.27 -13.43 4.18
N SER A 63 -8.81 -12.23 4.12
CA SER A 63 -8.00 -11.03 3.88
C SER A 63 -6.97 -10.90 5.00
N THR A 64 -5.71 -10.70 4.64
CA THR A 64 -4.61 -10.38 5.57
C THR A 64 -4.58 -8.91 5.96
N TRP A 65 -5.47 -8.09 5.37
CA TRP A 65 -5.59 -6.66 5.68
C TRP A 65 -6.42 -6.44 6.93
N ASN A 66 -5.86 -5.67 7.86
CA ASN A 66 -6.56 -5.14 9.01
C ASN A 66 -6.89 -3.67 8.76
N ILE A 67 -8.13 -3.27 9.00
CA ILE A 67 -8.51 -1.85 9.02
C ILE A 67 -7.95 -1.25 10.31
N VAL A 68 -7.28 -0.12 10.21
CA VAL A 68 -6.70 0.59 11.36
C VAL A 68 -7.20 2.02 11.40
N CYS A 69 -7.05 2.69 12.55
CA CYS A 69 -7.40 4.09 12.69
C CYS A 69 -6.65 4.96 11.68
N CYS A 70 -7.36 5.92 11.08
CA CYS A 70 -6.82 6.91 10.16
C CYS A 70 -7.16 8.30 10.68
N SER A 71 -6.16 9.17 10.76
CA SER A 71 -6.31 10.58 11.13
C SER A 71 -7.07 11.40 10.08
N ILE A 72 -7.14 10.91 8.84
CA ILE A 72 -7.73 11.60 7.71
C ILE A 72 -9.19 11.19 7.58
N ASP A 73 -10.09 12.15 7.77
CA ASP A 73 -11.53 11.92 7.64
C ASP A 73 -11.89 11.33 6.27
N LYS A 74 -12.87 10.43 6.25
CA LYS A 74 -13.38 9.72 5.06
C LYS A 74 -12.36 8.85 4.32
N ILE A 75 -11.20 8.58 4.92
CA ILE A 75 -10.19 7.65 4.39
C ILE A 75 -10.15 6.36 5.19
N ILE A 76 -10.14 5.24 4.49
CA ILE A 76 -9.96 3.91 5.05
C ILE A 76 -8.47 3.56 4.96
N LYS A 77 -7.83 3.40 6.12
CA LYS A 77 -6.46 2.90 6.24
C LYS A 77 -6.47 1.41 6.54
N LYS A 78 -5.70 0.64 5.76
CA LYS A 78 -5.51 -0.79 5.94
C LYS A 78 -4.05 -1.13 6.05
N GLN A 79 -3.72 -2.11 6.88
CA GLN A 79 -2.35 -2.59 7.05
C GLN A 79 -2.26 -4.10 6.91
N MET A 80 -1.14 -4.57 6.38
CA MET A 80 -0.78 -5.99 6.40
C MET A 80 0.74 -6.16 6.39
N VAL A 81 1.21 -7.33 6.80
CA VAL A 81 2.64 -7.71 6.74
C VAL A 81 2.79 -8.89 5.81
N ASN A 82 3.77 -8.80 4.91
CA ASN A 82 4.20 -9.91 4.05
C ASN A 82 5.69 -10.20 4.27
N PHE A 83 6.10 -11.36 3.79
CA PHE A 83 7.50 -11.76 3.72
C PHE A 83 7.87 -12.08 2.27
N SER A 84 9.15 -11.90 1.91
CA SER A 84 9.65 -12.39 0.62
C SER A 84 9.63 -13.91 0.57
N GLN A 85 9.59 -14.47 -0.64
CA GLN A 85 9.55 -15.93 -0.84
C GLN A 85 10.76 -16.65 -0.22
N ASP A 86 11.92 -16.00 -0.16
CA ASP A 86 13.14 -16.54 0.48
C ASP A 86 13.22 -16.23 1.98
N GLY A 87 12.18 -15.59 2.55
CA GLY A 87 12.13 -15.23 3.96
C GLY A 87 13.21 -14.24 4.40
N LYS A 88 13.85 -13.50 3.49
CA LYS A 88 14.90 -12.53 3.86
C LYS A 88 14.38 -11.11 4.09
N LEU A 89 13.22 -10.77 3.53
CA LEU A 89 12.64 -9.44 3.61
C LEU A 89 11.27 -9.49 4.28
N LYS A 90 11.02 -8.53 5.16
CA LYS A 90 9.70 -8.24 5.75
C LYS A 90 9.17 -6.96 5.14
N MET A 91 7.91 -6.97 4.72
CA MET A 91 7.26 -5.85 4.06
C MET A 91 6.02 -5.44 4.85
N TYR A 92 5.98 -4.18 5.28
CA TYR A 92 4.80 -3.57 5.87
C TYR A 92 4.05 -2.82 4.79
N HIS A 93 2.85 -3.29 4.51
CA HIS A 93 1.95 -2.71 3.53
C HIS A 93 0.96 -1.80 4.23
N ILE A 94 0.81 -0.59 3.73
CA ILE A 94 -0.14 0.39 4.23
C ILE A 94 -0.93 0.89 3.01
N LEU A 95 -2.25 0.71 3.03
CA LEU A 95 -3.15 1.07 1.95
C LEU A 95 -4.14 2.12 2.43
N TYR A 96 -4.30 3.17 1.63
CA TYR A 96 -5.27 4.24 1.82
C TYR A 96 -6.24 4.26 0.64
N GLU A 97 -7.53 4.16 0.92
CA GLU A 97 -8.59 4.27 -0.08
C GLU A 97 -9.77 5.06 0.50
N SER A 98 -10.63 5.60 -0.38
CA SER A 98 -11.88 6.24 0.03
C SER A 98 -13.07 5.70 -0.75
N LEU A 99 -14.25 5.78 -0.13
CA LEU A 99 -15.54 5.59 -0.79
C LEU A 99 -16.14 6.90 -1.28
N GLU A 100 -15.70 8.03 -0.71
CA GLU A 100 -16.32 9.34 -0.89
C GLU A 100 -15.42 10.30 -1.66
N LEU A 101 -14.11 10.16 -1.52
CA LEU A 101 -13.13 11.08 -2.09
C LEU A 101 -12.39 10.44 -3.28
N GLU A 102 -12.17 11.24 -4.31
CA GLU A 102 -11.24 10.95 -5.38
C GLU A 102 -9.79 11.09 -4.91
N LEU A 103 -8.87 10.37 -5.56
CA LEU A 103 -7.47 10.33 -5.14
C LEU A 103 -6.81 11.71 -5.11
N ILE A 104 -7.20 12.60 -6.02
CA ILE A 104 -6.70 13.99 -6.07
C ILE A 104 -7.04 14.80 -4.82
N GLU A 105 -8.13 14.47 -4.13
CA GLU A 105 -8.63 15.23 -2.97
C GLU A 105 -7.88 14.87 -1.68
N TYR A 106 -7.22 13.71 -1.63
CA TYR A 106 -6.60 13.21 -0.40
C TYR A 106 -5.12 12.81 -0.51
N TYR A 107 -4.54 12.68 -1.71
CA TYR A 107 -3.19 12.12 -1.84
C TYR A 107 -2.11 12.90 -1.07
N LEU A 108 -2.18 14.24 -1.06
CA LEU A 108 -1.23 15.07 -0.31
C LEU A 108 -1.34 14.86 1.20
N LYS A 109 -2.56 14.67 1.72
CA LYS A 109 -2.78 14.39 3.14
C LYS A 109 -2.17 13.04 3.52
N VAL A 110 -2.35 12.03 2.65
CA VAL A 110 -1.77 10.69 2.83
C VAL A 110 -0.25 10.72 2.75
N PHE A 111 0.34 11.49 1.84
CA PHE A 111 1.80 11.66 1.75
C PHE A 111 2.37 12.32 3.00
N LYS A 112 1.70 13.36 3.50
CA LYS A 112 2.06 14.01 4.77
C LYS A 112 1.98 13.03 5.96
N GLU A 113 0.89 12.28 6.08
CA GLU A 113 0.67 11.29 7.15
C GLU A 113 1.77 10.21 7.17
N GLU A 114 2.26 9.80 6.00
CA GLU A 114 3.29 8.77 5.88
C GLU A 114 4.72 9.31 5.89
N ASN A 115 4.90 10.64 6.04
CA ASN A 115 6.18 11.35 5.92
C ASN A 115 6.90 11.08 4.59
N ILE A 116 6.13 11.03 3.50
CA ILE A 116 6.63 10.83 2.15
C ILE A 116 6.63 12.17 1.40
N PRO A 117 7.73 12.56 0.73
CA PRO A 117 7.76 13.76 -0.09
C PRO A 117 6.66 13.74 -1.16
N PRO A 118 6.08 14.91 -1.52
CA PRO A 118 5.07 14.96 -2.55
C PRO A 118 5.60 14.45 -3.89
N ILE A 119 5.00 13.37 -4.40
CA ILE A 119 5.28 12.86 -5.75
C ILE A 119 4.28 13.51 -6.72
N LYS A 120 4.79 14.08 -7.81
CA LYS A 120 3.92 14.65 -8.86
C LYS A 120 3.14 13.52 -9.53
N ILE A 121 1.84 13.46 -9.26
CA ILE A 121 0.93 12.53 -9.90
C ILE A 121 0.27 13.27 -11.06
N TYR A 122 0.44 12.75 -12.27
CA TYR A 122 -0.31 13.24 -13.43
C TYR A 122 -1.71 12.63 -13.38
N LEU A 123 -2.59 13.31 -12.65
CA LEU A 123 -4.01 13.02 -12.56
C LEU A 123 -4.71 13.83 -13.67
N SER A 124 -4.66 13.32 -14.91
CA SER A 124 -5.46 13.85 -16.04
C SER A 124 -6.92 13.47 -15.87
#